data_AF-A0A7S1HTV2-F1
#
_entry.id   AF-A0A7S1HTV2-F1
#
_cell.length_a   1.000
_cell.length_b   1.000
_cell.length_c   1.000
_cell.angle_alpha   90.00
_cell.angle_beta   90.00
_cell.angle_gamma   90.00
#
_symmetry.space_group_name_H-M   'P 1'
#
loop_
_entity.id
_entity.type
_entity.pdbx_description
1 polymer ?
#
loop_
_entity_poly.entity_id
_entity_poly.type
_entity_poly.pdbx_seq_one_letter_code
_entity_poly.pdbx_strand_id
1 'polypeptide(L)'
;TLPPSPEAGANPTGHNLGHVMRAIRISRNGGPEVLQPCTVPAPAIRPGSVRVALHRIGVNFHDTYARSGLYPAALPITNGCEGAGVVTEVGAGGRGLQVR
;
A
#
# COMPACT_ATOMS: atom_id res chain seq x y z
N THR A 1 42.52 -13.44 22.06
CA THR A 1 41.27 -13.22 22.81
C THR A 1 40.38 -12.35 21.95
N LEU A 2 39.20 -12.84 21.55
CA LEU A 2 38.21 -12.05 20.82
C LEU A 2 37.55 -11.02 21.76
N PRO A 3 37.24 -9.80 21.29
CA PRO A 3 36.48 -8.83 22.07
C PRO A 3 35.00 -9.26 22.23
N PRO A 4 34.29 -8.78 23.25
CA PRO A 4 32.93 -9.22 23.54
C PRO A 4 31.92 -8.67 22.52
N SER A 5 30.88 -9.45 22.25
CA SER A 5 29.71 -9.04 21.47
C SER A 5 28.92 -7.93 22.19
N PRO A 6 28.41 -6.91 21.49
CA PRO A 6 27.38 -6.05 22.06
C PRO A 6 26.01 -6.70 21.83
N GLU A 7 25.39 -7.16 22.92
CA GLU A 7 23.97 -7.47 22.96
C GLU A 7 23.10 -6.21 23.13
N ALA A 8 21.90 -6.32 22.55
CA ALA A 8 20.64 -5.69 22.93
C ALA A 8 20.42 -4.20 22.64
N GLY A 9 19.59 -3.93 21.62
CA GLY A 9 18.98 -2.62 21.45
C GLY A 9 18.16 -2.32 20.20
N ALA A 10 17.36 -3.25 19.65
CA ALA A 10 16.25 -2.89 18.75
C ALA A 10 15.21 -4.04 18.61
N ASN A 11 14.22 -4.02 19.51
CA ASN A 11 12.89 -4.61 19.46
C ASN A 11 12.62 -5.89 18.60
N PRO A 12 12.43 -7.08 19.21
CA PRO A 12 12.12 -8.34 18.52
C PRO A 12 10.61 -8.58 18.35
N THR A 13 9.83 -7.57 17.96
CA THR A 13 8.43 -7.79 17.59
C THR A 13 8.35 -8.22 16.13
N GLY A 14 8.07 -9.51 15.94
CA GLY A 14 7.88 -10.11 14.63
C GLY A 14 6.73 -9.50 13.81
N HIS A 15 6.75 -9.87 12.53
CA HIS A 15 5.84 -9.54 11.42
C HIS A 15 6.29 -8.29 10.63
N ASN A 16 6.78 -8.39 9.38
CA ASN A 16 6.13 -9.12 8.30
C ASN A 16 7.05 -9.47 7.12
N LEU A 17 7.16 -10.75 6.76
CA LEU A 17 7.60 -11.18 5.43
C LEU A 17 6.59 -10.59 4.43
N GLY A 18 7.05 -9.66 3.57
CA GLY A 18 6.23 -8.84 2.67
C GLY A 18 4.95 -9.52 2.19
N HIS A 19 3.84 -9.25 2.90
CA HIS A 19 2.55 -9.77 2.51
C HIS A 19 2.22 -9.23 1.12
N VAL A 20 1.89 -10.12 0.20
CA VAL A 20 1.35 -9.74 -1.09
C VAL A 20 -0.14 -9.42 -0.97
N MET A 21 -0.64 -8.53 -1.82
CA MET A 21 -2.05 -8.17 -1.93
C MET A 21 -2.48 -8.18 -3.39
N ARG A 22 -3.79 -8.33 -3.62
CA ARG A 22 -4.38 -8.12 -4.95
C ARG A 22 -4.53 -6.63 -5.23
N ALA A 23 -4.19 -6.22 -6.43
CA ALA A 23 -4.37 -4.86 -6.91
C ALA A 23 -4.69 -4.85 -8.41
N ILE A 24 -5.31 -3.77 -8.89
CA ILE A 24 -5.37 -3.48 -10.32
C ILE A 24 -4.16 -2.61 -10.67
N ARG A 25 -3.36 -3.06 -11.64
CA ARG A 25 -2.16 -2.36 -12.11
C ARG A 25 -2.32 -1.91 -13.54
N ILE A 26 -1.82 -0.72 -13.83
CA ILE A 26 -1.77 -0.12 -15.15
C ILE A 26 -0.30 0.07 -15.50
N SER A 27 0.21 -0.69 -16.47
CA SER A 27 1.61 -0.63 -16.90
C SER A 27 1.83 0.19 -18.17
N ARG A 28 0.75 0.54 -18.88
CA ARG A 28 0.72 1.44 -20.03
C ARG A 28 -0.62 2.16 -20.06
N ASN A 29 -0.67 3.35 -20.65
CA ASN A 29 -1.93 4.06 -20.83
C ASN A 29 -2.82 3.40 -21.89
N GLY A 30 -4.14 3.55 -21.77
CA GLY A 30 -5.10 3.01 -22.75
C GLY A 30 -6.56 2.98 -22.28
N GLY A 31 -7.36 2.16 -22.96
CA GLY A 31 -8.74 1.86 -22.62
C GLY A 31 -8.86 0.95 -21.40
N PRO A 32 -10.08 0.49 -21.03
CA PRO A 32 -10.29 -0.37 -19.86
C PRO A 32 -9.46 -1.65 -19.84
N GLU A 33 -9.06 -2.16 -21.00
CA GLU A 33 -8.24 -3.36 -21.18
C GLU A 33 -6.86 -3.29 -20.53
N VAL A 34 -6.35 -2.09 -20.18
CA VAL A 34 -5.07 -1.95 -19.49
C VAL A 34 -5.18 -2.16 -17.97
N LEU A 35 -6.38 -2.31 -17.42
CA LEU A 35 -6.63 -2.60 -16.00
C LEU A 35 -6.35 -4.09 -15.74
N GLN A 36 -5.17 -4.40 -15.21
CA GLN A 36 -4.73 -5.79 -15.02
C GLN A 36 -4.76 -6.20 -13.55
N PRO A 37 -5.50 -7.26 -13.16
CA PRO A 37 -5.38 -7.85 -11.84
C PRO A 37 -3.98 -8.40 -11.62
N CYS A 38 -3.36 -8.02 -10.52
CA CYS A 38 -2.01 -8.44 -10.15
C CYS A 38 -1.95 -8.77 -8.66
N THR A 39 -0.95 -9.59 -8.31
CA THR A 39 -0.50 -9.78 -6.95
C THR A 39 0.76 -8.94 -6.77
N VAL A 40 0.74 -7.99 -5.83
CA VAL A 40 1.84 -7.04 -5.59
C VAL A 40 2.22 -7.03 -4.11
N PRO A 41 3.43 -6.61 -3.73
CA PRO A 41 3.74 -6.39 -2.32
C PRO A 41 2.78 -5.38 -1.69
N ALA A 42 2.29 -5.65 -0.49
CA ALA A 42 1.52 -4.69 0.27
C ALA A 42 2.41 -3.48 0.60
N PRO A 43 1.87 -2.25 0.59
CA PRO A 43 2.66 -1.04 0.81
C PRO A 43 3.38 -1.08 2.16
N ALA A 44 4.59 -0.56 2.32
CA ALA A 44 5.18 -0.42 3.64
C ALA A 44 4.41 0.62 4.48
N ILE A 45 4.22 0.36 5.77
CA ILE A 45 3.67 1.37 6.68
C ILE A 45 4.75 2.43 6.93
N ARG A 46 4.38 3.71 6.87
CA ARG A 46 5.26 4.83 7.20
C ARG A 46 4.82 5.48 8.52
N PRO A 47 5.72 6.16 9.26
CA PRO A 47 5.31 7.02 10.36
C PRO A 47 4.21 7.99 9.95
N GLY A 48 3.20 8.18 10.80
CA GLY A 48 2.04 9.04 10.53
C GLY A 48 1.03 8.50 9.50
N SER A 49 1.20 7.28 8.99
CA SER A 49 0.24 6.64 8.08
C SER A 49 -0.55 5.51 8.76
N VAL A 50 -1.60 5.05 8.10
CA VAL A 50 -2.41 3.89 8.50
C VAL A 50 -2.51 2.93 7.31
N ARG A 51 -2.48 1.63 7.58
CA ARG A 51 -2.81 0.60 6.60
C ARG A 51 -4.25 0.17 6.78
N VAL A 52 -4.99 0.17 5.68
CA VAL A 52 -6.39 -0.25 5.65
C VAL A 52 -6.54 -1.43 4.70
N ALA A 53 -7.11 -2.54 5.17
CA ALA A 53 -7.59 -3.61 4.33
C ALA A 53 -8.94 -3.20 3.73
N LEU A 54 -8.93 -2.81 2.45
CA LEU A 54 -10.12 -2.31 1.76
C LEU A 54 -11.16 -3.42 1.54
N HIS A 55 -12.40 -3.16 1.96
CA HIS A 55 -13.56 -4.00 1.66
C HIS A 55 -14.34 -3.48 0.46
N ARG A 56 -14.34 -2.17 0.27
CA ARG A 56 -15.01 -1.47 -0.84
C ARG A 56 -14.10 -0.35 -1.35
N ILE A 57 -14.20 -0.07 -2.64
CA ILE A 57 -13.54 1.06 -3.30
C ILE A 57 -14.59 1.83 -4.10
N GLY A 58 -14.40 3.13 -4.21
CA GLY A 58 -15.15 3.95 -5.15
C GLY A 58 -14.45 3.99 -6.51
N VAL A 59 -15.24 4.19 -7.57
CA VAL A 59 -14.74 4.38 -8.93
C VAL A 59 -15.17 5.77 -9.37
N ASN A 60 -14.20 6.58 -9.78
CA ASN A 60 -14.37 7.98 -10.13
C ASN A 60 -14.03 8.22 -11.60
N PHE A 61 -14.57 9.30 -12.17
CA PHE A 61 -14.16 9.74 -13.51
C PHE A 61 -12.66 10.02 -13.61
N HIS A 62 -12.05 10.51 -12.52
CA HIS A 62 -10.60 10.70 -12.41
C HIS A 62 -9.80 9.44 -12.79
N ASP A 63 -10.30 8.25 -12.46
CA ASP A 63 -9.61 7.01 -12.74
C ASP A 63 -9.41 6.80 -14.26
N THR A 64 -10.36 7.29 -15.06
CA THR A 64 -10.27 7.24 -16.52
C THR A 64 -9.17 8.16 -17.05
N TYR A 65 -8.98 9.34 -16.45
CA TYR A 65 -7.96 10.31 -16.86
C TYR A 65 -6.55 9.82 -16.58
N ALA A 66 -6.31 9.25 -15.39
CA ALA A 66 -5.03 8.66 -15.04
C ALA A 66 -4.72 7.43 -15.90
N ARG A 67 -5.71 6.54 -16.10
CA ARG A 67 -5.53 5.32 -16.93
C ARG A 67 -5.30 5.66 -18.41
N SER A 68 -6.06 6.58 -18.99
CA SER A 68 -5.90 6.99 -20.39
C SER A 68 -4.63 7.78 -20.65
N GLY A 69 -4.00 8.32 -19.60
CA GLY A 69 -2.81 9.16 -19.70
C GLY A 69 -3.10 10.64 -19.91
N LEU A 70 -4.37 11.05 -19.89
CA LEU A 70 -4.75 12.47 -19.91
C LEU A 70 -4.14 13.19 -18.71
N TYR A 71 -4.14 12.54 -17.54
CA TYR A 71 -3.42 13.00 -16.35
C TYR A 71 -2.15 12.16 -16.20
N PRO A 72 -0.96 12.77 -16.44
CA PRO A 72 0.29 12.03 -16.38
C PRO A 72 0.52 11.42 -15.01
N ALA A 73 0.90 10.14 -15.01
CA ALA A 73 1.25 9.38 -13.81
C ALA A 73 2.47 8.51 -14.08
N ALA A 74 3.29 8.29 -13.05
CA ALA A 74 4.41 7.37 -13.14
C ALA A 74 3.88 5.92 -13.22
N LEU A 75 4.16 5.25 -14.33
CA LEU A 75 3.78 3.86 -14.54
C LEU A 75 4.90 2.92 -14.04
N PRO A 76 4.57 1.72 -13.54
CA PRO A 76 3.22 1.19 -13.36
C PRO A 76 2.49 1.79 -12.13
N ILE A 77 1.20 2.09 -12.28
CA ILE A 77 0.37 2.70 -11.23
C ILE A 77 -0.72 1.76 -10.71
N THR A 78 -1.07 1.89 -9.42
CA THR A 78 -2.28 1.33 -8.82
C THR A 78 -3.24 2.49 -8.64
N ASN A 79 -4.29 2.53 -9.44
CA ASN A 79 -5.22 3.66 -9.45
C ASN A 79 -6.32 3.51 -8.39
N GLY A 80 -6.94 4.62 -8.01
CA GLY A 80 -7.99 4.69 -6.99
C GLY A 80 -7.66 5.70 -5.90
N CYS A 81 -8.65 6.53 -5.56
CA CYS A 81 -8.49 7.62 -4.59
C CYS A 81 -9.37 7.50 -3.35
N GLU A 82 -10.27 6.51 -3.29
CA GLU A 82 -11.18 6.34 -2.16
C GLU A 82 -11.54 4.87 -1.90
N GLY A 83 -11.91 4.59 -0.64
CA GLY A 83 -12.39 3.29 -0.24
C GLY A 83 -12.70 3.23 1.26
N ALA A 84 -13.27 2.10 1.67
CA ALA A 84 -13.62 1.83 3.05
C ALA A 84 -13.21 0.40 3.44
N GLY A 85 -12.75 0.23 4.67
CA GLY A 85 -12.21 -1.03 5.15
C GLY A 85 -11.81 -0.97 6.61
N VAL A 86 -10.98 -1.92 7.01
CA VAL A 86 -10.54 -2.10 8.40
C VAL A 86 -9.09 -1.68 8.55
N VAL A 87 -8.78 -0.94 9.62
CA VAL A 87 -7.41 -0.58 9.97
C VAL A 87 -6.67 -1.82 10.45
N THR A 88 -5.64 -2.23 9.72
CA THR A 88 -4.84 -3.41 10.06
C THR A 88 -3.51 -3.04 10.72
N GLU A 89 -3.05 -1.79 10.56
CA GLU A 89 -1.78 -1.32 11.10
C GLU A 89 -1.79 0.20 11.24
N VAL A 90 -1.25 0.74 12.33
CA VAL A 90 -1.06 2.18 12.54
C VAL A 90 0.43 2.45 12.65
N GLY A 91 0.95 3.32 11.79
CA GLY A 91 2.36 3.71 11.81
C GLY A 91 2.72 4.53 13.05
N ALA A 92 4.02 4.56 13.37
CA ALA A 92 4.53 5.30 14.52
C ALA A 92 4.03 6.77 14.52
N GLY A 93 3.61 7.24 15.70
CA GLY A 93 3.08 8.60 15.87
C GLY A 93 1.61 8.79 15.43
N GLY A 94 0.96 7.77 14.86
CA GLY A 94 -0.48 7.79 14.59
C GLY A 94 -1.29 7.87 15.88
N ARG A 95 -2.20 8.82 15.97
CA ARG A 95 -3.12 9.01 17.12
C ARG A 95 -4.57 8.93 16.65
N GLY A 96 -5.47 8.51 17.53
CA GLY A 96 -6.92 8.51 17.28
C GLY A 96 -7.44 7.40 16.35
N LEU A 97 -6.57 6.48 15.90
CA LEU A 97 -6.93 5.31 15.11
C LEU A 97 -6.52 4.03 15.84
N GLN A 98 -7.30 2.97 15.67
CA GLN A 98 -7.08 1.68 16.32
C GLN A 98 -7.15 0.54 15.30
N VAL A 99 -6.27 -0.44 15.46
CA VAL A 99 -6.34 -1.71 14.71
C VAL A 99 -7.59 -2.48 15.14
N ARG A 100 -8.29 -3.06 14.17
CA ARG A 100 -9.59 -3.74 14.34
C ARG A 100 -9.59 -5.07 13.62
#